data_AF-A0A3T1B4H0-F1
#
_entry.id   AF-A0A3T1B4H0-F1
#
_cell.length_a   1.000
_cell.length_b   1.000
_cell.length_c   1.000
_cell.angle_alpha   90.00
_cell.angle_beta   90.00
_cell.angle_gamma   90.00
#
_symmetry.space_group_name_H-M   'P 1'
#
loop_
_entity.id
_entity.type
_entity.pdbx_description
1 polymer ?
#
loop_
_entity_poly.entity_id
_entity_poly.type
_entity_poly.pdbx_seq_one_letter_code
_entity_poly.pdbx_strand_id
1 'polypeptide(L)'
;MTSEYVVVLAADADHDRVGQLVGDLGRRGLTVVAEDAVPVIGIFPFLHDAAAIVVAFGGPVGAAMPSIAAEIDRVVPVRLTETAQPPDPIARLTAIDLGSGADRVREFTELLRRLAALVDDSRNRRSPPRPPDDADEVVIGAPLYAVDELQRLAAGVRDVASLLAGDADGTRQVRATLDEIGGSYRVVLSAIDTFHAAGADPGRIDLKALATLRGGALAERIHNGRGHCKRIGARYYADGGMRSALAGRVPAVALRQADATFMALTYGDLDMFDELDAVGWSLTRQSRDMFSLATAGQPAEAQRRFEQAREELAPIEEALHRALRDFQDIEQSLGYAQDAPPEVVPVTDESINFYGPVTNAVIARTISESRITLQAAALQPDLKNEMEQLLTAVKEMSQQLSPDDAVAVAAELEQLTNEVASDQPRPGIVRKCLRSLEQFGKTVADVGVPVIDLATKIAAFF
;
A
#
# COMPACT_ATOMS: atom_id res chain seq x y z
N MET A 1 9.13 -0.68 0.30
CA MET A 1 8.53 -1.01 1.62
C MET A 1 8.36 -2.51 1.70
N THR A 2 8.72 -3.14 2.82
CA THR A 2 8.47 -4.57 3.06
C THR A 2 6.98 -4.83 3.27
N SER A 3 6.55 -6.06 3.02
CA SER A 3 5.14 -6.43 3.15
C SER A 3 4.72 -6.58 4.61
N GLU A 4 3.43 -6.37 4.92
CA GLU A 4 2.89 -6.49 6.29
C GLU A 4 2.33 -7.87 6.63
N TYR A 5 2.37 -8.81 5.69
CA TYR A 5 1.78 -10.13 5.87
C TYR A 5 2.74 -11.09 6.57
N VAL A 6 2.15 -12.04 7.28
CA VAL A 6 2.83 -13.17 7.93
C VAL A 6 2.68 -14.39 7.05
N VAL A 7 3.78 -15.10 6.82
CA VAL A 7 3.77 -16.36 6.10
C VAL A 7 3.79 -17.52 7.08
N VAL A 8 2.91 -18.51 6.92
CA VAL A 8 2.87 -19.72 7.76
C VAL A 8 3.30 -20.93 6.93
N LEU A 9 4.49 -21.46 7.27
CA LEU A 9 5.05 -22.70 6.74
C LEU A 9 4.69 -23.88 7.64
N ALA A 10 4.17 -24.96 7.07
CA ALA A 10 3.88 -26.19 7.80
C ALA A 10 5.03 -27.20 7.62
N ALA A 11 5.69 -27.56 8.71
CA ALA A 11 6.79 -28.52 8.72
C ALA A 11 6.36 -29.79 9.47
N ASP A 12 5.91 -30.80 8.71
CA ASP A 12 5.40 -32.08 9.26
C ASP A 12 4.35 -31.84 10.37
N ALA A 13 3.45 -30.90 10.11
CA ALA A 13 2.42 -30.48 11.05
C ALA A 13 1.05 -31.05 10.67
N ASP A 14 0.22 -31.27 11.69
CA ASP A 14 -1.19 -31.58 11.53
C ASP A 14 -1.89 -30.41 10.83
N HIS A 15 -2.44 -30.66 9.63
CA HIS A 15 -3.03 -29.62 8.79
C HIS A 15 -4.21 -28.93 9.50
N ASP A 16 -4.96 -29.66 10.33
CA ASP A 16 -6.07 -29.07 11.09
C ASP A 16 -5.55 -28.06 12.11
N ARG A 17 -4.40 -28.33 12.73
CA ARG A 17 -3.77 -27.40 13.70
C ARG A 17 -3.14 -26.19 13.00
N VAL A 18 -2.56 -26.38 11.83
CA VAL A 18 -2.05 -25.27 11.00
C VAL A 18 -3.22 -24.39 10.57
N GLY A 19 -4.32 -24.97 10.10
CA GLY A 19 -5.54 -24.23 9.75
C GLY A 19 -6.12 -23.45 10.93
N GLN A 20 -6.15 -24.06 12.13
CA GLN A 20 -6.56 -23.35 13.35
C GLN A 20 -5.64 -22.17 13.66
N LEU A 21 -4.32 -22.34 13.55
CA LEU A 21 -3.34 -21.27 13.77
C LEU A 21 -3.53 -20.12 12.78
N VAL A 22 -3.66 -20.43 11.49
CA VAL A 22 -3.89 -19.44 10.42
C VAL A 22 -5.17 -18.64 10.72
N GLY A 23 -6.27 -19.33 11.04
CA GLY A 23 -7.53 -18.68 11.39
C GLY A 23 -7.47 -17.87 12.69
N ASP A 24 -6.73 -18.34 13.71
CA ASP A 24 -6.50 -17.61 14.96
C ASP A 24 -5.71 -16.31 14.71
N LEU A 25 -4.67 -16.36 13.88
CA LEU A 25 -3.87 -15.19 13.50
C LEU A 25 -4.70 -14.20 12.65
N GLY A 26 -5.48 -14.70 11.69
CA GLY A 26 -6.39 -13.91 10.87
C GLY A 26 -7.45 -13.17 11.70
N ARG A 27 -8.09 -13.85 12.67
CA ARG A 27 -9.05 -13.23 13.62
C ARG A 27 -8.45 -12.12 14.48
N ARG A 28 -7.11 -12.04 14.58
CA ARG A 28 -6.39 -10.98 15.30
C ARG A 28 -5.96 -9.83 14.38
N GLY A 29 -6.42 -9.83 13.13
CA GLY A 29 -6.17 -8.77 12.16
C GLY A 29 -4.85 -8.90 11.41
N LEU A 30 -4.17 -10.05 11.51
CA LEU A 30 -2.98 -10.31 10.71
C LEU A 30 -3.39 -10.78 9.31
N THR A 31 -2.71 -10.27 8.28
CA THR A 31 -2.82 -10.84 6.94
C THR A 31 -1.92 -12.07 6.87
N VAL A 32 -2.50 -13.26 6.71
CA VAL A 32 -1.77 -14.53 6.76
C VAL A 32 -1.80 -15.22 5.40
N VAL A 33 -0.63 -15.60 4.91
CA VAL A 33 -0.47 -16.45 3.72
C VAL A 33 0.06 -17.81 4.18
N ALA A 34 -0.65 -18.88 3.86
CA ALA A 34 -0.30 -20.25 4.28
C ALA A 34 -0.14 -21.18 3.08
N GLU A 35 0.63 -22.25 3.26
CA GLU A 35 0.99 -23.18 2.18
C GLU A 35 -0.24 -23.82 1.52
N ASP A 36 -1.20 -24.24 2.34
CA ASP A 36 -2.46 -24.85 1.90
C ASP A 36 -3.36 -23.87 1.13
N ALA A 37 -3.17 -22.56 1.32
CA ALA A 37 -3.92 -21.51 0.63
C ALA A 37 -3.39 -21.22 -0.79
N VAL A 38 -2.19 -21.70 -1.15
CA VAL A 38 -1.52 -21.43 -2.43
C VAL A 38 -1.17 -22.74 -3.18
N PRO A 39 -2.17 -23.54 -3.60
CA PRO A 39 -1.96 -24.91 -4.09
C PRO A 39 -1.23 -25.03 -5.43
N VAL A 40 -1.03 -23.93 -6.17
CA VAL A 40 -0.51 -23.97 -7.56
C VAL A 40 0.98 -23.61 -7.66
N ILE A 41 1.54 -22.90 -6.69
CA ILE A 41 2.86 -22.24 -6.82
C ILE A 41 3.80 -22.55 -5.64
N GLY A 42 3.24 -23.00 -4.51
CA GLY A 42 3.96 -23.06 -3.26
C GLY A 42 4.17 -21.68 -2.66
N ILE A 43 4.52 -21.67 -1.38
CA ILE A 43 4.58 -20.48 -0.52
C ILE A 43 5.90 -19.69 -0.62
N PHE A 44 6.91 -20.27 -1.28
CA PHE A 44 8.27 -19.74 -1.41
C PHE A 44 8.36 -18.27 -1.83
N PRO A 45 7.59 -17.80 -2.83
CA PRO A 45 7.74 -16.43 -3.30
C PRO A 45 7.31 -15.38 -2.27
N PHE A 46 6.49 -15.77 -1.29
CA PHE A 46 6.06 -14.89 -0.21
C PHE A 46 7.13 -14.76 0.89
N LEU A 47 8.08 -15.70 0.99
CA LEU A 47 9.02 -15.78 2.10
C LEU A 47 10.01 -14.63 2.15
N HIS A 48 10.60 -14.25 1.02
CA HIS A 48 11.64 -13.20 0.96
C HIS A 48 11.15 -11.84 1.48
N ASP A 49 9.84 -11.60 1.34
CA ASP A 49 9.20 -10.31 1.60
C ASP A 49 8.19 -10.32 2.73
N ALA A 50 8.02 -11.48 3.37
CA ALA A 50 7.25 -11.61 4.57
C ALA A 50 7.80 -10.67 5.66
N ALA A 51 6.90 -9.98 6.35
CA ALA A 51 7.25 -9.28 7.58
C ALA A 51 7.77 -10.26 8.62
N ALA A 52 7.10 -11.41 8.73
CA ALA A 52 7.46 -12.50 9.61
C ALA A 52 7.11 -13.84 8.98
N ILE A 53 7.91 -14.86 9.28
CA ILE A 53 7.72 -16.23 8.82
C ILE A 53 7.46 -17.10 10.05
N VAL A 54 6.25 -17.62 10.18
CA VAL A 54 5.91 -18.64 11.18
C VAL A 54 6.25 -20.00 10.61
N VAL A 55 7.12 -20.74 11.28
CA VAL A 55 7.36 -22.16 10.94
C VAL A 55 6.64 -23.00 11.97
N ALA A 56 5.49 -23.54 11.58
CA ALA A 56 4.65 -24.39 12.40
C ALA A 56 5.04 -25.86 12.25
N PHE A 57 5.42 -26.54 13.34
CA PHE A 57 5.87 -27.94 13.30
C PHE A 57 5.16 -28.82 14.34
N GLY A 58 4.81 -30.05 13.94
CA GLY A 58 4.03 -30.98 14.77
C GLY A 58 4.60 -32.40 14.86
N GLY A 59 5.56 -32.76 14.02
CA GLY A 59 6.12 -34.11 13.91
C GLY A 59 7.40 -34.35 14.73
N PRO A 60 7.71 -35.61 15.05
CA PRO A 60 8.86 -35.99 15.88
C PRO A 60 10.22 -35.91 15.15
N VAL A 61 10.25 -35.67 13.84
CA VAL A 61 11.47 -35.63 13.02
C VAL A 61 11.55 -34.32 12.26
N GLY A 62 12.74 -33.70 12.22
CA GLY A 62 12.98 -32.45 11.48
C GLY A 62 12.65 -32.62 10.00
N ALA A 63 11.49 -32.14 9.59
CA ALA A 63 11.07 -32.14 8.19
C ALA A 63 12.10 -31.41 7.32
N ALA A 64 12.27 -31.86 6.08
CA ALA A 64 13.03 -31.12 5.10
C ALA A 64 12.38 -29.74 4.90
N MET A 65 13.05 -28.69 5.36
CA MET A 65 12.58 -27.32 5.22
C MET A 65 13.14 -26.69 3.95
N PRO A 66 12.35 -25.82 3.28
CA PRO A 66 12.91 -24.92 2.30
C PRO A 66 14.03 -24.06 2.90
N SER A 67 15.03 -23.72 2.07
CA SER A 67 16.14 -22.86 2.50
C SER A 67 15.63 -21.46 2.84
N ILE A 68 15.45 -21.20 4.13
CA ILE A 68 15.08 -19.89 4.72
C ILE A 68 16.29 -19.21 5.40
N ALA A 69 17.51 -19.58 5.01
CA ALA A 69 18.72 -19.16 5.69
C ALA A 69 18.97 -17.64 5.59
N ALA A 70 18.51 -16.99 4.52
CA ALA A 70 18.64 -15.55 4.32
C ALA A 70 17.59 -14.75 5.11
N GLU A 71 16.53 -15.39 5.58
CA GLU A 71 15.36 -14.80 6.23
C GLU A 71 15.26 -15.14 7.72
N ILE A 72 16.30 -15.77 8.28
CA ILE A 72 16.26 -16.36 9.63
C ILE A 72 15.98 -15.35 10.75
N ASP A 73 16.25 -14.07 10.52
CA ASP A 73 15.97 -12.98 11.44
C ASP A 73 14.47 -12.63 11.53
N ARG A 74 13.65 -13.12 10.60
CA ARG A 74 12.19 -12.92 10.55
C ARG A 74 11.40 -14.16 10.95
N VAL A 75 12.08 -15.23 11.35
CA VAL A 75 11.45 -16.52 11.61
C VAL A 75 11.00 -16.65 13.07
N VAL A 76 9.75 -17.03 13.27
CA VAL A 76 9.18 -17.40 14.57
C VAL A 76 8.80 -18.89 14.54
N PRO A 77 9.59 -19.78 15.17
CA PRO A 77 9.25 -21.19 15.26
C PRO A 77 8.05 -21.39 16.18
N VAL A 78 7.06 -22.18 15.75
CA VAL A 78 5.85 -22.50 16.51
C VAL A 78 5.70 -24.00 16.60
N ARG A 79 5.79 -24.52 17.83
CA ARG A 79 5.57 -25.92 18.13
C ARG A 79 4.07 -26.17 18.31
N LEU A 80 3.50 -27.08 17.51
CA LEU A 80 2.08 -27.41 17.55
C LEU A 80 1.77 -28.68 18.36
N THR A 81 2.75 -29.51 18.70
CA THR A 81 2.57 -30.73 19.53
C THR A 81 3.72 -30.87 20.53
N GLU A 82 3.50 -31.56 21.66
CA GLU A 82 4.53 -31.72 22.70
C GLU A 82 5.78 -32.46 22.23
N THR A 83 5.61 -33.40 21.29
CA THR A 83 6.68 -34.23 20.73
C THR A 83 7.42 -33.57 19.57
N ALA A 84 6.97 -32.41 19.10
CA ALA A 84 7.54 -31.83 17.90
C ALA A 84 8.95 -31.29 18.14
N GLN A 85 9.84 -31.55 17.18
CA GLN A 85 11.19 -31.00 17.17
C GLN A 85 11.33 -29.94 16.09
N PRO A 86 11.99 -28.79 16.37
CA PRO A 86 12.19 -27.76 15.35
C PRO A 86 13.13 -28.30 14.25
N PRO A 87 12.87 -27.99 12.97
CA PRO A 87 13.81 -28.29 11.89
C PRO A 87 15.19 -27.68 12.12
N ASP A 88 16.25 -28.39 11.70
CA ASP A 88 17.66 -28.00 11.91
C ASP A 88 18.00 -26.53 11.61
N PRO A 89 17.53 -25.92 10.49
CA PRO A 89 17.85 -24.53 10.19
C PRO A 89 17.41 -23.53 11.27
N ILE A 90 16.37 -23.88 12.04
CA ILE A 90 15.75 -23.02 13.05
C ILE A 90 15.84 -23.59 14.47
N ALA A 91 16.49 -24.75 14.67
CA ALA A 91 16.61 -25.40 15.97
C ALA A 91 17.31 -24.53 17.04
N ARG A 92 18.09 -23.54 16.61
CA ARG A 92 18.73 -22.54 17.48
C ARG A 92 17.81 -21.43 17.97
N LEU A 93 16.62 -21.29 17.39
CA LEU A 93 15.65 -20.26 17.74
C LEU A 93 14.73 -20.77 18.85
N THR A 94 14.32 -19.87 19.76
CA THR A 94 13.37 -20.22 20.82
C THR A 94 11.96 -20.33 20.25
N ALA A 95 11.48 -21.57 20.13
CA ALA A 95 10.13 -21.87 19.69
C ALA A 95 9.06 -21.43 20.69
N ILE A 96 7.92 -20.99 20.16
CA ILE A 96 6.70 -20.74 20.94
C ILE A 96 5.90 -22.03 21.00
N ASP A 97 5.48 -22.45 22.19
CA ASP A 97 4.80 -23.72 22.38
C ASP A 97 3.28 -23.56 22.42
N LEU A 98 2.62 -23.88 21.31
CA LEU A 98 1.15 -23.94 21.24
C LEU A 98 0.62 -25.36 21.44
N GLY A 99 1.50 -26.34 21.67
CA GLY A 99 1.14 -27.74 21.89
C GLY A 99 0.62 -28.04 23.31
N SER A 100 1.04 -27.26 24.31
CA SER A 100 0.67 -27.46 25.72
C SER A 100 -0.60 -26.67 26.10
N GLY A 101 -1.64 -27.39 26.54
CA GLY A 101 -2.96 -26.80 26.78
C GLY A 101 -3.05 -25.81 27.94
N ALA A 102 -2.16 -25.90 28.93
CA ALA A 102 -2.21 -25.05 30.14
C ALA A 102 -1.77 -23.60 29.90
N ASP A 103 -0.82 -23.39 28.98
CA ASP A 103 -0.21 -22.07 28.73
C ASP A 103 -0.55 -21.49 27.35
N ARG A 104 -1.38 -22.17 26.53
CA ARG A 104 -1.67 -21.80 25.14
C ARG A 104 -2.06 -20.33 24.95
N VAL A 105 -2.84 -19.72 25.86
CA VAL A 105 -3.23 -18.30 25.75
C VAL A 105 -2.03 -17.37 25.91
N ARG A 106 -1.15 -17.65 26.87
CA ARG A 106 0.07 -16.87 27.12
C ARG A 106 1.01 -16.99 25.92
N GLU A 107 1.25 -18.21 25.46
CA GLU A 107 2.14 -18.50 24.33
C GLU A 107 1.61 -17.91 23.02
N PHE A 108 0.30 -17.98 22.78
CA PHE A 108 -0.31 -17.31 21.62
C PHE A 108 -0.22 -15.78 21.70
N THR A 109 -0.35 -15.20 22.90
CA THR A 109 -0.14 -13.75 23.09
C THR A 109 1.31 -13.35 22.80
N GLU A 110 2.28 -14.17 23.22
CA GLU A 110 3.70 -13.96 22.91
C GLU A 110 3.97 -14.07 21.41
N LEU A 111 3.30 -15.01 20.71
CA LEU A 111 3.37 -15.10 19.25
C LEU A 111 2.92 -13.80 18.59
N LEU A 112 1.73 -13.31 18.94
CA LEU A 112 1.21 -12.05 18.39
C LEU A 112 2.15 -10.88 18.66
N ARG A 113 2.73 -10.80 19.86
CA ARG A 113 3.70 -9.75 20.22
C ARG A 113 4.95 -9.80 19.34
N ARG A 114 5.52 -10.99 19.11
CA ARG A 114 6.71 -11.14 18.25
C ARG A 114 6.41 -10.83 16.79
N LEU A 115 5.26 -11.30 16.28
CA LEU A 115 4.84 -11.01 14.92
C LEU A 115 4.62 -9.50 14.70
N ALA A 116 3.96 -8.82 15.63
CA ALA A 116 3.78 -7.37 15.56
C ALA A 116 5.12 -6.62 15.52
N ALA A 117 6.09 -7.02 16.36
CA ALA A 117 7.42 -6.41 16.36
C ALA A 117 8.18 -6.62 15.04
N LEU A 118 8.09 -7.80 14.43
CA LEU A 118 8.71 -8.09 13.14
C LEU A 118 8.03 -7.33 11.99
N VAL A 119 6.69 -7.23 12.01
CA VAL A 119 5.94 -6.39 11.06
C VAL A 119 6.38 -4.94 11.17
N ASP A 120 6.46 -4.40 12.38
CA ASP A 120 6.93 -3.03 12.61
C ASP A 120 8.39 -2.82 12.21
N ASP A 121 9.29 -3.76 12.49
CA ASP A 121 10.70 -3.68 12.03
C ASP A 121 10.77 -3.67 10.50
N SER A 122 10.00 -4.53 9.85
CA SER A 122 9.97 -4.61 8.39
C SER A 122 9.59 -3.25 7.78
N ARG A 123 8.53 -2.60 8.28
CA ARG A 123 8.06 -1.28 7.80
C ARG A 123 9.17 -0.21 7.82
N ASN A 124 10.15 -0.36 8.71
CA ASN A 124 11.25 0.57 8.89
C ASN A 124 12.51 0.20 8.08
N ARG A 125 12.61 -1.01 7.50
CA ARG A 125 13.73 -1.40 6.65
C ARG A 125 13.55 -0.85 5.23
N ARG A 126 14.48 -0.01 4.79
CA ARG A 126 14.61 0.38 3.37
C ARG A 126 15.18 -0.80 2.59
N SER A 127 14.48 -1.24 1.55
CA SER A 127 15.09 -2.12 0.55
C SER A 127 16.26 -1.39 -0.11
N PRO A 128 17.44 -2.00 -0.26
CA PRO A 128 18.51 -1.37 -1.00
C PRO A 128 18.06 -1.19 -2.46
N PRO A 129 18.30 -0.02 -3.07
CA PRO A 129 17.98 0.19 -4.47
C PRO A 129 18.80 -0.79 -5.31
N ARG A 130 18.15 -1.46 -6.26
CA ARG A 130 18.84 -2.28 -7.25
C ARG A 130 19.68 -1.33 -8.13
N PRO A 131 20.99 -1.59 -8.31
CA PRO A 131 21.79 -0.77 -9.21
C PRO A 131 21.29 -0.94 -10.65
N PRO A 132 21.25 0.13 -11.46
CA PRO A 132 20.87 0.04 -12.86
C PRO A 132 21.90 -0.79 -13.64
N ASP A 133 21.43 -1.66 -14.54
CA ASP A 133 22.25 -2.22 -15.62
C ASP A 133 22.49 -1.15 -16.69
N ASP A 134 23.71 -1.08 -17.23
CA ASP A 134 24.24 -0.04 -18.13
C ASP A 134 23.64 -0.05 -19.57
N ALA A 135 22.33 -0.27 -19.73
CA ALA A 135 21.67 -0.23 -21.04
C ALA A 135 21.24 1.21 -21.43
N ASP A 136 21.65 1.62 -22.63
CA ASP A 136 21.99 3.00 -22.95
C ASP A 136 20.92 3.78 -23.74
N GLU A 137 19.64 3.40 -23.67
CA GLU A 137 18.59 4.08 -24.44
C GLU A 137 17.28 4.20 -23.66
N VAL A 138 16.53 5.27 -23.93
CA VAL A 138 15.18 5.46 -23.40
C VAL A 138 14.25 4.49 -24.14
N VAL A 139 14.26 3.22 -23.73
CA VAL A 139 13.42 2.18 -24.34
C VAL A 139 12.03 2.25 -23.72
N ILE A 140 11.17 3.11 -24.26
CA ILE A 140 9.77 3.26 -23.80
C ILE A 140 8.92 2.03 -24.20
N GLY A 141 9.43 1.17 -25.07
CA GLY A 141 8.76 -0.06 -25.50
C GLY A 141 8.44 -1.02 -24.33
N ALA A 142 9.37 -1.20 -23.39
CA ALA A 142 9.16 -2.10 -22.26
C ALA A 142 8.17 -1.54 -21.21
N PRO A 143 8.25 -0.24 -20.82
CA PRO A 143 7.20 0.42 -20.05
C PRO A 143 5.81 0.36 -20.70
N LEU A 144 5.70 0.56 -22.03
CA LEU A 144 4.42 0.47 -22.73
C LEU A 144 3.85 -0.95 -22.68
N TYR A 145 4.68 -1.97 -22.91
CA TYR A 145 4.28 -3.36 -22.74
C TYR A 145 3.80 -3.64 -21.32
N ALA A 146 4.49 -3.12 -20.30
CA ALA A 146 4.09 -3.26 -18.91
C ALA A 146 2.72 -2.63 -18.61
N VAL A 147 2.44 -1.43 -19.15
CA VAL A 147 1.12 -0.78 -19.01
C VAL A 147 0.02 -1.59 -19.70
N ASP A 148 0.27 -2.08 -20.92
CA ASP A 148 -0.69 -2.90 -21.67
C ASP A 148 -1.00 -4.22 -20.96
N GLU A 149 0.03 -4.89 -20.43
CA GLU A 149 -0.14 -6.15 -19.70
C GLU A 149 -0.90 -5.93 -18.37
N LEU A 150 -0.58 -4.85 -17.64
CA LEU A 150 -1.34 -4.49 -16.45
C LEU A 150 -2.80 -4.12 -16.77
N GLN A 151 -3.07 -3.42 -17.88
CA GLN A 151 -4.45 -3.18 -18.34
C GLN A 151 -5.18 -4.50 -18.63
N ARG A 152 -4.52 -5.45 -19.29
CA ARG A 152 -5.05 -6.79 -19.54
C ARG A 152 -5.36 -7.51 -18.22
N LEU A 153 -4.50 -7.39 -17.22
CA LEU A 153 -4.73 -7.98 -15.90
C LEU A 153 -5.86 -7.29 -15.13
N ALA A 154 -5.98 -5.97 -15.22
CA ALA A 154 -7.10 -5.23 -14.63
C ALA A 154 -8.45 -5.60 -15.26
N ALA A 155 -8.48 -5.94 -16.55
CA ALA A 155 -9.67 -6.53 -17.16
C ALA A 155 -10.03 -7.88 -16.50
N GLY A 156 -9.03 -8.71 -16.15
CA GLY A 156 -9.26 -9.91 -15.33
C GLY A 156 -9.74 -9.60 -13.91
N VAL A 157 -9.31 -8.49 -13.30
CA VAL A 157 -9.84 -8.00 -12.02
C VAL A 157 -11.32 -7.63 -12.15
N ARG A 158 -11.73 -7.01 -13.25
CA ARG A 158 -13.15 -6.73 -13.54
C ARG A 158 -14.00 -8.00 -13.60
N ASP A 159 -13.47 -9.07 -14.16
CA ASP A 159 -14.17 -10.36 -14.19
C ASP A 159 -14.37 -10.91 -12.76
N VAL A 160 -13.32 -10.84 -11.93
CA VAL A 160 -13.41 -11.23 -10.51
C VAL A 160 -14.37 -10.33 -9.73
N ALA A 161 -14.34 -9.03 -9.98
CA ALA A 161 -15.25 -8.04 -9.41
C ALA A 161 -16.71 -8.41 -9.69
N SER A 162 -17.01 -8.84 -10.92
CA SER A 162 -18.34 -9.28 -11.34
C SER A 162 -18.78 -10.58 -10.64
N LEU A 163 -17.85 -11.50 -10.39
CA LEU A 163 -18.13 -12.74 -9.64
C LEU A 163 -18.36 -12.50 -8.15
N LEU A 164 -17.76 -11.44 -7.60
CA LEU A 164 -17.94 -10.99 -6.21
C LEU A 164 -19.08 -9.98 -6.07
N ALA A 165 -19.85 -9.71 -7.13
CA ALA A 165 -21.00 -8.82 -7.06
C ALA A 165 -21.99 -9.30 -5.99
N GLY A 166 -22.29 -8.44 -5.02
CA GLY A 166 -23.14 -8.75 -3.86
C GLY A 166 -22.40 -9.32 -2.64
N ASP A 167 -21.09 -9.55 -2.73
CA ASP A 167 -20.23 -9.79 -1.58
C ASP A 167 -19.52 -8.49 -1.20
N ALA A 168 -19.98 -7.85 -0.12
CA ALA A 168 -19.47 -6.55 0.31
C ALA A 168 -17.97 -6.60 0.63
N ASP A 169 -17.50 -7.67 1.27
CA ASP A 169 -16.09 -7.80 1.62
C ASP A 169 -15.22 -8.04 0.40
N GLY A 170 -15.59 -8.98 -0.47
CA GLY A 170 -14.91 -9.19 -1.75
C GLY A 170 -14.85 -7.93 -2.60
N THR A 171 -15.94 -7.15 -2.67
CA THR A 171 -15.97 -5.87 -3.39
C THR A 171 -14.99 -4.84 -2.80
N ARG A 172 -14.89 -4.75 -1.46
CA ARG A 172 -13.88 -3.90 -0.80
C ARG A 172 -12.46 -4.35 -1.14
N GLN A 173 -12.19 -5.65 -1.14
CA GLN A 173 -10.87 -6.19 -1.47
C GLN A 173 -10.49 -5.94 -2.94
N VAL A 174 -11.45 -5.99 -3.86
CA VAL A 174 -11.23 -5.59 -5.27
C VAL A 174 -10.89 -4.11 -5.38
N ARG A 175 -11.62 -3.20 -4.72
CA ARG A 175 -11.29 -1.77 -4.70
C ARG A 175 -9.89 -1.52 -4.16
N ALA A 176 -9.57 -2.09 -3.00
CA ALA A 176 -8.25 -1.97 -2.42
C ALA A 176 -7.14 -2.50 -3.34
N THR A 177 -7.46 -3.48 -4.20
CA THR A 177 -6.54 -3.99 -5.22
C THR A 177 -6.36 -3.00 -6.37
N LEU A 178 -7.45 -2.44 -6.91
CA LEU A 178 -7.38 -1.43 -7.97
C LEU A 178 -6.70 -0.14 -7.50
N ASP A 179 -6.95 0.28 -6.26
CA ASP A 179 -6.27 1.40 -5.61
C ASP A 179 -4.75 1.19 -5.53
N GLU A 180 -4.32 -0.05 -5.25
CA GLU A 180 -2.92 -0.43 -5.17
C GLU A 180 -2.23 -0.29 -6.54
N ILE A 181 -2.86 -0.83 -7.59
CA ILE A 181 -2.34 -0.76 -8.97
C ILE A 181 -2.36 0.71 -9.46
N GLY A 182 -3.47 1.41 -9.23
CA GLY A 182 -3.65 2.80 -9.61
C GLY A 182 -2.70 3.75 -8.85
N GLY A 183 -2.31 3.39 -7.63
CA GLY A 183 -1.26 4.06 -6.87
C GLY A 183 0.04 4.16 -7.65
N SER A 184 0.53 3.03 -8.18
CA SER A 184 1.75 2.97 -8.99
C SER A 184 1.69 3.92 -10.19
N TYR A 185 0.60 3.89 -10.95
CA TYR A 185 0.43 4.71 -12.14
C TYR A 185 0.41 6.21 -11.82
N ARG A 186 -0.28 6.59 -10.74
CA ARG A 186 -0.32 7.98 -10.28
C ARG A 186 1.07 8.47 -9.89
N VAL A 187 1.93 7.62 -9.33
CA VAL A 187 3.31 8.00 -9.02
C VAL A 187 4.13 8.24 -10.29
N VAL A 188 4.03 7.36 -11.29
CA VAL A 188 4.72 7.55 -12.58
C VAL A 188 4.24 8.82 -13.29
N LEU A 189 2.92 9.02 -13.40
CA LEU A 189 2.36 10.25 -13.96
C LEU A 189 2.83 11.50 -13.22
N SER A 190 2.81 11.47 -11.88
CA SER A 190 3.30 12.61 -11.09
C SER A 190 4.79 12.89 -11.30
N ALA A 191 5.61 11.85 -11.54
CA ALA A 191 7.02 12.03 -11.87
C ALA A 191 7.22 12.67 -13.25
N ILE A 192 6.42 12.25 -14.24
CA ILE A 192 6.39 12.85 -15.58
C ILE A 192 5.93 14.31 -15.51
N ASP A 193 4.85 14.63 -14.78
CA ASP A 193 4.37 15.99 -14.58
C ASP A 193 5.44 16.89 -13.95
N THR A 194 6.18 16.35 -12.97
CA THR A 194 7.29 17.06 -12.32
C THR A 194 8.41 17.36 -13.31
N PHE A 195 8.73 16.41 -14.19
CA PHE A 195 9.68 16.61 -15.28
C PHE A 195 9.20 17.66 -16.28
N HIS A 196 7.93 17.61 -16.70
CA HIS A 196 7.32 18.61 -17.58
C HIS A 196 7.36 20.02 -17.01
N ALA A 197 7.08 20.18 -15.72
CA ALA A 197 7.13 21.47 -15.05
C ALA A 197 8.53 22.12 -15.13
N ALA A 198 9.61 21.33 -15.19
CA ALA A 198 10.97 21.85 -15.27
C ALA A 198 11.32 22.50 -16.63
N GLY A 199 10.59 22.14 -17.70
CA GLY A 199 10.78 22.68 -19.06
C GLY A 199 9.55 23.38 -19.64
N ALA A 200 8.57 23.72 -18.81
CA ALA A 200 7.27 24.22 -19.27
C ALA A 200 7.31 25.62 -19.93
N ASP A 201 8.30 26.46 -19.59
CA ASP A 201 8.43 27.82 -20.15
C ASP A 201 9.27 27.79 -21.44
N PRO A 202 8.70 28.07 -22.63
CA PRO A 202 9.42 28.01 -23.89
C PRO A 202 10.63 28.95 -23.90
N GLY A 203 11.82 28.38 -24.03
CA GLY A 203 13.08 29.14 -24.05
C GLY A 203 13.65 29.45 -22.66
N ARG A 204 13.02 28.98 -21.58
CA ARG A 204 13.53 29.10 -20.21
C ARG A 204 13.37 27.79 -19.45
N ILE A 205 14.48 27.09 -19.26
CA ILE A 205 14.54 25.88 -18.43
C ILE A 205 14.77 26.24 -16.97
N ASP A 206 14.04 25.60 -16.06
CA ASP A 206 14.27 25.73 -14.63
C ASP A 206 15.48 24.88 -14.19
N LEU A 207 16.64 25.52 -14.14
CA LEU A 207 17.89 24.90 -13.68
C LEU A 207 17.81 24.35 -12.25
N LYS A 208 17.03 24.98 -11.37
CA LYS A 208 16.87 24.52 -9.98
C LYS A 208 16.07 23.23 -9.96
N ALA A 209 14.98 23.16 -10.71
CA ALA A 209 14.20 21.93 -10.85
C ALA A 209 15.06 20.80 -11.43
N LEU A 210 15.74 21.02 -12.56
CA LEU A 210 16.60 19.99 -13.17
C LEU A 210 17.73 19.53 -12.26
N ALA A 211 18.31 20.42 -11.44
CA ALA A 211 19.33 20.07 -10.46
C ALA A 211 18.83 19.08 -9.39
N THR A 212 17.55 19.16 -9.03
CA THR A 212 16.90 18.20 -8.12
C THR A 212 16.62 16.88 -8.84
N LEU A 213 16.09 16.93 -10.07
CA LEU A 213 15.67 15.72 -10.79
C LEU A 213 16.86 14.83 -11.23
N ARG A 214 17.99 15.43 -11.62
CA ARG A 214 19.20 14.68 -12.04
C ARG A 214 19.81 13.79 -10.95
N GLY A 215 19.43 14.01 -9.69
CA GLY A 215 19.88 13.25 -8.52
C GLY A 215 19.20 11.90 -8.35
N GLY A 216 18.26 11.52 -9.23
CA GLY A 216 17.54 10.26 -9.14
C GLY A 216 16.26 10.32 -8.32
N ALA A 217 15.86 11.50 -7.85
CA ALA A 217 14.67 11.67 -7.00
C ALA A 217 13.38 11.15 -7.66
N LEU A 218 13.27 11.22 -9.00
CA LEU A 218 12.11 10.67 -9.73
C LEU A 218 12.12 9.14 -9.78
N ALA A 219 13.28 8.53 -10.04
CA ALA A 219 13.43 7.08 -9.99
C ALA A 219 13.17 6.57 -8.57
N GLU A 220 13.77 7.18 -7.55
CA GLU A 220 13.51 6.83 -6.15
C GLU A 220 12.03 6.99 -5.78
N ARG A 221 11.36 8.04 -6.26
CA ARG A 221 9.93 8.25 -6.03
C ARG A 221 9.08 7.16 -6.69
N ILE A 222 9.35 6.81 -7.95
CA ILE A 222 8.64 5.72 -8.64
C ILE A 222 8.92 4.40 -7.93
N HIS A 223 10.19 4.13 -7.61
CA HIS A 223 10.61 2.95 -6.85
C HIS A 223 9.87 2.80 -5.51
N ASN A 224 9.73 3.90 -4.77
CA ASN A 224 9.06 3.89 -3.48
C ASN A 224 7.53 3.89 -3.62
N GLY A 225 7.01 4.40 -4.72
CA GLY A 225 5.59 4.49 -5.03
C GLY A 225 5.00 3.28 -5.75
N ARG A 226 5.81 2.25 -6.00
CA ARG A 226 5.34 0.94 -6.49
C ARG A 226 4.26 0.44 -5.54
N GLY A 227 3.06 0.25 -6.07
CA GLY A 227 1.98 -0.45 -5.42
C GLY A 227 2.46 -1.79 -4.88
N HIS A 228 1.95 -2.17 -3.74
CA HIS A 228 2.34 -3.39 -3.07
C HIS A 228 1.67 -4.60 -3.76
N CYS A 229 2.20 -5.04 -4.90
CA CYS A 229 1.73 -6.20 -5.66
C CYS A 229 1.58 -7.47 -4.80
N LYS A 230 2.39 -7.60 -3.75
CA LYS A 230 2.26 -8.67 -2.77
C LYS A 230 1.04 -8.52 -1.86
N ARG A 231 0.55 -7.29 -1.60
CA ARG A 231 -0.76 -7.05 -0.96
C ARG A 231 -1.90 -7.48 -1.87
N ILE A 232 -1.78 -7.32 -3.19
CA ILE A 232 -2.78 -7.83 -4.15
C ILE A 232 -2.89 -9.36 -4.01
N GLY A 233 -1.75 -10.06 -4.04
CA GLY A 233 -1.69 -11.49 -3.79
C GLY A 233 -2.25 -11.87 -2.42
N ALA A 234 -1.87 -11.16 -1.37
CA ALA A 234 -2.35 -11.43 -0.02
C ALA A 234 -3.86 -11.24 0.12
N ARG A 235 -4.45 -10.19 -0.45
CA ARG A 235 -5.92 -9.98 -0.47
C ARG A 235 -6.63 -11.13 -1.19
N TYR A 236 -6.05 -11.62 -2.28
CA TYR A 236 -6.65 -12.71 -3.04
C TYR A 236 -6.51 -14.08 -2.35
N TYR A 237 -5.30 -14.45 -1.92
CA TYR A 237 -4.97 -15.79 -1.42
C TYR A 237 -5.07 -15.97 0.10
N ALA A 238 -5.27 -14.91 0.89
CA ALA A 238 -5.42 -15.07 2.34
C ALA A 238 -6.63 -15.95 2.71
N ASP A 239 -6.56 -16.56 3.89
CA ASP A 239 -7.74 -17.20 4.48
C ASP A 239 -8.86 -16.16 4.65
N GLY A 240 -10.06 -16.46 4.16
CA GLY A 240 -11.16 -15.49 4.05
C GLY A 240 -10.98 -14.39 2.99
N GLY A 241 -9.95 -14.45 2.14
CA GLY A 241 -9.73 -13.52 1.02
C GLY A 241 -10.64 -13.78 -0.19
N MET A 242 -10.45 -13.00 -1.26
CA MET A 242 -11.28 -13.07 -2.48
C MET A 242 -11.37 -14.50 -3.06
N ARG A 243 -10.27 -15.25 -3.09
CA ARG A 243 -10.28 -16.63 -3.60
C ARG A 243 -11.19 -17.54 -2.79
N SER A 244 -11.17 -17.41 -1.46
CA SER A 244 -12.04 -18.16 -0.54
C SER A 244 -13.50 -17.79 -0.74
N ALA A 245 -13.79 -16.49 -0.97
CA ALA A 245 -15.14 -16.01 -1.28
C ALA A 245 -15.66 -16.50 -2.64
N LEU A 246 -14.78 -16.90 -3.57
CA LEU A 246 -15.15 -17.51 -4.85
C LEU A 246 -15.23 -19.04 -4.80
N ALA A 247 -14.45 -19.67 -3.93
CA ALA A 247 -14.37 -21.12 -3.82
C ALA A 247 -15.75 -21.74 -3.53
N GLY A 248 -16.19 -22.65 -4.39
CA GLY A 248 -17.50 -23.30 -4.29
C GLY A 248 -18.69 -22.46 -4.81
N ARG A 249 -18.49 -21.17 -5.12
CA ARG A 249 -19.52 -20.30 -5.74
C ARG A 249 -19.39 -20.20 -7.26
N VAL A 250 -18.19 -20.40 -7.79
CA VAL A 250 -17.92 -20.30 -9.25
C VAL A 250 -17.39 -21.62 -9.81
N PRO A 251 -17.56 -21.89 -11.13
CA PRO A 251 -16.97 -23.05 -11.78
C PRO A 251 -15.44 -23.07 -11.63
N ALA A 252 -14.86 -24.27 -11.53
CA ALA A 252 -13.41 -24.44 -11.36
C ALA A 252 -12.57 -23.78 -12.48
N VAL A 253 -13.11 -23.65 -13.69
CA VAL A 253 -12.45 -22.94 -14.80
C VAL A 253 -12.34 -21.45 -14.51
N ALA A 254 -13.40 -20.81 -14.02
CA ALA A 254 -13.41 -19.39 -13.67
C ALA A 254 -12.48 -19.11 -12.48
N LEU A 255 -12.49 -19.98 -11.46
CA LEU A 255 -11.58 -19.86 -10.33
C LEU A 255 -10.11 -19.97 -10.77
N ARG A 256 -9.78 -20.85 -11.72
CA ARG A 256 -8.41 -20.93 -12.27
C ARG A 256 -8.02 -19.69 -13.08
N GLN A 257 -8.95 -19.05 -13.77
CA GLN A 257 -8.69 -17.80 -14.50
C GLN A 257 -8.45 -16.63 -13.53
N ALA A 258 -9.23 -16.56 -12.45
CA ALA A 258 -9.00 -15.62 -11.36
C ALA A 258 -7.64 -15.88 -10.70
N ASP A 259 -7.33 -17.14 -10.38
CA ASP A 259 -6.02 -17.55 -9.83
C ASP A 259 -4.89 -17.11 -10.76
N ALA A 260 -5.00 -17.32 -12.08
CA ALA A 260 -3.97 -16.91 -13.03
C ALA A 260 -3.80 -15.38 -13.12
N THR A 261 -4.90 -14.64 -13.06
CA THR A 261 -4.88 -13.16 -13.10
C THR A 261 -4.21 -12.59 -11.87
N PHE A 262 -4.64 -13.00 -10.68
CA PHE A 262 -4.08 -12.51 -9.43
C PHE A 262 -2.65 -13.02 -9.19
N MET A 263 -2.31 -14.20 -9.69
CA MET A 263 -0.92 -14.66 -9.76
C MET A 263 -0.08 -13.72 -10.62
N ALA A 264 -0.53 -13.39 -11.82
CA ALA A 264 0.19 -12.48 -12.70
C ALA A 264 0.31 -11.06 -12.12
N LEU A 265 -0.71 -10.54 -11.42
CA LEU A 265 -0.59 -9.27 -10.68
C LEU A 265 0.35 -9.37 -9.47
N THR A 266 0.42 -10.53 -8.82
CA THR A 266 1.32 -10.72 -7.68
C THR A 266 2.78 -10.77 -8.11
N TYR A 267 3.07 -11.39 -9.27
CA TYR A 267 4.43 -11.68 -9.72
C TYR A 267 4.90 -10.86 -10.91
N GLY A 268 4.05 -10.71 -11.92
CA GLY A 268 4.36 -9.96 -13.13
C GLY A 268 4.63 -8.49 -12.82
N ASP A 269 4.07 -7.97 -11.74
CA ASP A 269 4.32 -6.60 -11.29
C ASP A 269 5.77 -6.34 -10.86
N LEU A 270 6.56 -7.33 -10.45
CA LEU A 270 7.98 -7.08 -10.17
C LEU A 270 8.72 -6.68 -11.46
N ASP A 271 8.50 -7.41 -12.55
CA ASP A 271 9.09 -7.08 -13.84
C ASP A 271 8.42 -5.84 -14.46
N MET A 272 7.09 -5.72 -14.38
CA MET A 272 6.36 -4.58 -14.95
C MET A 272 6.61 -3.26 -14.21
N PHE A 273 6.76 -3.27 -12.87
CA PHE A 273 7.20 -2.08 -12.12
C PHE A 273 8.71 -1.86 -12.22
N ASP A 274 9.49 -2.92 -12.40
CA ASP A 274 10.79 -2.97 -13.09
C ASP A 274 10.85 -1.93 -14.23
N GLU A 275 10.00 -2.17 -15.24
CA GLU A 275 9.95 -1.35 -16.44
C GLU A 275 9.42 0.06 -16.17
N LEU A 276 8.44 0.23 -15.28
CA LEU A 276 7.98 1.58 -14.91
C LEU A 276 9.03 2.39 -14.14
N ASP A 277 9.92 1.74 -13.37
CA ASP A 277 11.07 2.40 -12.73
C ASP A 277 12.09 2.88 -13.77
N ALA A 278 12.23 2.16 -14.89
CA ALA A 278 13.06 2.59 -16.02
C ALA A 278 12.61 3.96 -16.58
N VAL A 279 11.32 4.30 -16.48
CA VAL A 279 10.82 5.66 -16.79
C VAL A 279 11.47 6.68 -15.86
N GLY A 280 11.50 6.43 -14.56
CA GLY A 280 12.14 7.33 -13.59
C GLY A 280 13.64 7.52 -13.83
N TRP A 281 14.34 6.46 -14.19
CA TRP A 281 15.75 6.52 -14.58
C TRP A 281 15.96 7.30 -15.88
N SER A 282 15.08 7.11 -16.87
CA SER A 282 15.07 7.90 -18.10
C SER A 282 14.88 9.39 -17.82
N LEU A 283 13.86 9.77 -17.04
CA LEU A 283 13.61 11.16 -16.65
C LEU A 283 14.80 11.78 -15.91
N THR A 284 15.45 10.99 -15.05
CA THR A 284 16.67 11.40 -14.34
C THR A 284 17.82 11.70 -15.30
N ARG A 285 18.02 10.83 -16.30
CA ARG A 285 19.05 10.99 -17.33
C ARG A 285 18.78 12.21 -18.20
N GLN A 286 17.55 12.35 -18.72
CA GLN A 286 17.14 13.51 -19.50
C GLN A 286 17.34 14.81 -18.72
N SER A 287 16.99 14.82 -17.43
CA SER A 287 17.21 15.97 -16.56
C SER A 287 18.69 16.34 -16.41
N ARG A 288 19.58 15.33 -16.31
CA ARG A 288 21.03 15.53 -16.24
C ARG A 288 21.59 16.14 -17.52
N ASP A 289 21.15 15.64 -18.67
CA ASP A 289 21.63 16.11 -19.98
C ASP A 289 21.18 17.54 -20.25
N MET A 290 19.90 17.84 -20.02
CA MET A 290 19.37 19.20 -20.15
C MET A 290 20.05 20.19 -19.20
N PHE A 291 20.29 19.78 -17.95
CA PHE A 291 21.02 20.62 -17.00
C PHE A 291 22.44 20.93 -17.50
N SER A 292 23.13 19.93 -18.04
CA SER A 292 24.50 20.08 -18.57
C SER A 292 24.53 21.01 -19.78
N LEU A 293 23.58 20.87 -20.72
CA LEU A 293 23.44 21.75 -21.88
C LEU A 293 23.13 23.20 -21.48
N ALA A 294 22.17 23.38 -20.57
CA ALA A 294 21.76 24.71 -20.13
C ALA A 294 22.89 25.42 -19.36
N THR A 295 23.64 24.71 -18.52
CA THR A 295 24.80 25.28 -17.80
C THR A 295 26.02 25.52 -18.69
N ALA A 296 26.14 24.81 -19.82
CA ALA A 296 27.15 25.04 -20.85
C ALA A 296 26.81 26.22 -21.79
N GLY A 297 25.72 26.97 -21.54
CA GLY A 297 25.30 28.08 -22.38
C GLY A 297 24.60 27.65 -23.67
N GLN A 298 24.03 26.44 -23.71
CA GLN A 298 23.28 25.89 -24.85
C GLN A 298 21.77 25.71 -24.53
N PRO A 299 21.04 26.77 -24.12
CA PRO A 299 19.65 26.64 -23.69
C PRO A 299 18.70 26.21 -24.82
N ALA A 300 18.98 26.59 -26.07
CA ALA A 300 18.18 26.17 -27.22
C ALA A 300 18.27 24.66 -27.48
N GLU A 301 19.45 24.06 -27.28
CA GLU A 301 19.62 22.61 -27.42
C GLU A 301 18.97 21.87 -26.26
N ALA A 302 19.10 22.40 -25.03
CA ALA A 302 18.41 21.86 -23.87
C ALA A 302 16.88 21.87 -24.08
N GLN A 303 16.33 22.94 -24.68
CA GLN A 303 14.91 23.03 -25.01
C GLN A 303 14.49 22.02 -26.08
N ARG A 304 15.27 21.86 -27.16
CA ARG A 304 15.00 20.83 -28.18
C ARG A 304 14.97 19.43 -27.57
N ARG A 305 15.90 19.14 -26.66
CA ARG A 305 15.95 17.85 -25.95
C ARG A 305 14.74 17.65 -25.03
N PHE A 306 14.29 18.70 -24.35
CA PHE A 306 13.05 18.66 -23.56
C PHE A 306 11.85 18.31 -24.43
N GLU A 307 11.69 18.99 -25.57
CA GLU A 307 10.59 18.76 -26.51
C GLU A 307 10.60 17.33 -27.04
N GLN A 308 11.77 16.83 -27.44
CA GLN A 308 11.94 15.43 -27.85
C GLN A 308 11.54 14.45 -26.74
N ALA A 309 12.03 14.64 -25.51
CA ALA A 309 11.68 13.77 -24.39
C ALA A 309 10.17 13.78 -24.11
N ARG A 310 9.51 14.94 -24.28
CA ARG A 310 8.05 15.08 -24.17
C ARG A 310 7.30 14.27 -25.22
N GLU A 311 7.76 14.33 -26.48
CA GLU A 311 7.17 13.55 -27.57
C GLU A 311 7.35 12.04 -27.34
N GLU A 312 8.51 11.65 -26.81
CA GLU A 312 8.81 10.26 -26.45
C GLU A 312 7.92 9.75 -25.31
N LEU A 313 7.66 10.55 -24.27
CA LEU A 313 6.84 10.16 -23.10
C LEU A 313 5.32 10.17 -23.36
N ALA A 314 4.83 10.92 -24.36
CA ALA A 314 3.40 11.06 -24.62
C ALA A 314 2.63 9.73 -24.74
N PRO A 315 3.14 8.67 -25.41
CA PRO A 315 2.45 7.39 -25.50
C PRO A 315 2.24 6.71 -24.13
N ILE A 316 3.24 6.77 -23.24
CA ILE A 316 3.12 6.13 -21.93
C ILE A 316 2.18 6.93 -21.01
N GLU A 317 2.20 8.26 -21.09
CA GLU A 317 1.23 9.10 -20.36
C GLU A 317 -0.21 8.79 -20.74
N GLU A 318 -0.51 8.71 -22.03
CA GLU A 318 -1.85 8.37 -22.52
C GLU A 318 -2.26 6.95 -22.09
N ALA A 319 -1.34 5.99 -22.13
CA ALA A 319 -1.60 4.62 -21.69
C ALA A 319 -1.90 4.55 -20.18
N LEU A 320 -1.14 5.27 -19.34
CA LEU A 320 -1.36 5.36 -17.90
C LEU A 320 -2.69 6.05 -17.57
N HIS A 321 -3.01 7.17 -18.23
CA HIS A 321 -4.29 7.85 -18.05
C HIS A 321 -5.48 6.99 -18.45
N ARG A 322 -5.37 6.23 -19.55
CA ARG A 322 -6.40 5.28 -19.97
C ARG A 322 -6.60 4.18 -18.94
N ALA A 323 -5.52 3.58 -18.45
CA ALA A 323 -5.60 2.52 -17.46
C ALA A 323 -6.28 3.00 -16.16
N LEU A 324 -5.96 4.21 -15.70
CA LEU A 324 -6.63 4.80 -14.53
C LEU A 324 -8.13 5.04 -14.74
N ARG A 325 -8.55 5.45 -15.94
CA ARG A 325 -9.99 5.56 -16.28
C ARG A 325 -10.66 4.19 -16.25
N ASP A 326 -10.02 3.16 -16.82
CA ASP A 326 -10.57 1.80 -16.81
C ASP A 326 -10.75 1.27 -15.38
N PHE A 327 -9.87 1.63 -14.44
CA PHE A 327 -10.00 1.27 -13.02
C PHE A 327 -11.19 1.96 -12.37
N GLN A 328 -11.33 3.27 -12.60
CA GLN A 328 -12.48 4.05 -12.11
C GLN A 328 -13.81 3.47 -12.62
N ASP A 329 -13.86 3.06 -13.89
CA ASP A 329 -15.05 2.42 -14.47
C ASP A 329 -15.38 1.10 -13.76
N ILE A 330 -14.36 0.29 -13.41
CA ILE A 330 -14.55 -0.93 -12.62
C ILE A 330 -15.09 -0.58 -11.23
N GLU A 331 -14.47 0.36 -10.53
CA GLU A 331 -14.86 0.76 -9.18
C GLU A 331 -16.29 1.30 -9.10
N GLN A 332 -16.71 2.05 -10.12
CA GLN A 332 -18.08 2.53 -10.28
C GLN A 332 -19.05 1.40 -10.56
N SER A 333 -18.68 0.44 -11.42
CA SER A 333 -19.53 -0.71 -11.77
C SER A 333 -19.81 -1.63 -10.58
N LEU A 334 -18.89 -1.67 -9.61
CA LEU A 334 -19.04 -2.40 -8.36
C LEU A 334 -20.12 -1.80 -7.44
N GLY A 335 -20.55 -0.56 -7.70
CA GLY A 335 -21.49 0.21 -6.89
C GLY A 335 -20.92 0.56 -5.52
N TYR A 336 -21.19 1.75 -4.97
CA TYR A 336 -20.92 1.96 -3.55
C TYR A 336 -21.68 0.85 -2.82
N ALA A 337 -20.99 0.00 -2.06
CA ALA A 337 -21.66 -0.89 -1.14
C ALA A 337 -22.32 0.04 -0.11
N GLN A 338 -23.53 0.49 -0.43
CA GLN A 338 -24.34 1.32 0.42
C GLN A 338 -24.66 0.43 1.62
N ASP A 339 -24.02 0.71 2.75
CA ASP A 339 -24.75 0.64 4.00
C ASP A 339 -26.07 1.42 3.77
N ALA A 340 -27.19 0.81 4.19
CA ALA A 340 -28.58 1.17 3.89
C ALA A 340 -28.88 2.65 3.58
N PRO A 341 -29.85 2.97 2.68
CA PRO A 341 -29.99 4.29 2.07
C PRO A 341 -30.09 5.40 3.13
N PRO A 342 -29.17 6.38 3.13
CA PRO A 342 -29.27 7.53 4.02
C PRO A 342 -30.35 8.49 3.52
N GLU A 343 -31.00 9.13 4.48
CA GLU A 343 -31.98 10.18 4.29
C GLU A 343 -31.41 11.31 3.41
N VAL A 344 -32.14 11.68 2.36
CA VAL A 344 -31.68 12.62 1.34
C VAL A 344 -31.53 14.02 1.95
N VAL A 345 -30.29 14.44 2.17
CA VAL A 345 -29.93 15.86 2.39
C VAL A 345 -29.34 16.40 1.10
N PRO A 346 -29.90 17.48 0.50
CA PRO A 346 -29.38 18.03 -0.74
C PRO A 346 -28.03 18.72 -0.48
N VAL A 347 -26.96 18.18 -1.07
CA VAL A 347 -25.65 18.84 -1.16
C VAL A 347 -25.53 19.40 -2.57
N THR A 348 -25.37 20.71 -2.68
CA THR A 348 -25.08 21.40 -3.93
C THR A 348 -23.64 21.10 -4.35
N ASP A 349 -23.50 20.57 -5.57
CA ASP A 349 -22.22 20.29 -6.23
C ASP A 349 -21.48 21.60 -6.54
N GLU A 350 -20.45 21.90 -5.74
CA GLU A 350 -19.42 22.88 -6.09
C GLU A 350 -18.21 22.10 -6.59
N SER A 351 -18.01 22.10 -7.91
CA SER A 351 -16.81 21.57 -8.54
C SER A 351 -15.55 22.25 -7.97
N ILE A 352 -14.78 21.56 -7.13
CA ILE A 352 -13.55 22.09 -6.53
C ILE A 352 -12.39 21.86 -7.50
N ASN A 353 -11.96 22.93 -8.18
CA ASN A 353 -10.70 22.93 -8.94
C ASN A 353 -9.54 23.26 -7.99
N PHE A 354 -8.59 22.35 -7.82
CA PHE A 354 -7.39 22.56 -7.01
C PHE A 354 -6.24 23.10 -7.86
N TYR A 355 -5.84 24.35 -7.63
CA TYR A 355 -4.62 24.93 -8.19
C TYR A 355 -3.54 25.04 -7.10
N GLY A 356 -2.54 24.16 -7.13
CA GLY A 356 -1.43 24.16 -6.16
C GLY A 356 -0.48 22.95 -6.32
N PRO A 357 0.63 22.89 -5.56
CA PRO A 357 1.51 21.72 -5.51
C PRO A 357 0.71 20.44 -5.20
N VAL A 358 1.05 19.30 -5.82
CA VAL A 358 0.33 18.01 -5.70
C VAL A 358 0.08 17.63 -4.22
N THR A 359 1.03 17.91 -3.34
CA THR A 359 0.90 17.67 -1.90
C THR A 359 -0.27 18.44 -1.28
N ASN A 360 -0.48 19.69 -1.68
CA ASN A 360 -1.59 20.52 -1.18
C ASN A 360 -2.94 20.01 -1.69
N ALA A 361 -2.98 19.44 -2.90
CA ALA A 361 -4.19 18.83 -3.45
C ALA A 361 -4.59 17.55 -2.70
N VAL A 362 -3.62 16.68 -2.37
CA VAL A 362 -3.86 15.47 -1.56
C VAL A 362 -4.39 15.83 -0.18
N ILE A 363 -3.73 16.75 0.52
CA ILE A 363 -4.14 17.19 1.88
C ILE A 363 -5.55 17.80 1.83
N ALA A 364 -5.82 18.68 0.87
CA ALA A 364 -7.11 19.33 0.75
C ALA A 364 -8.23 18.32 0.43
N ARG A 365 -7.94 17.31 -0.40
CA ARG A 365 -8.87 16.20 -0.68
C ARG A 365 -9.17 15.41 0.60
N THR A 366 -8.13 14.95 1.30
CA THR A 366 -8.27 14.18 2.54
C THR A 366 -9.08 14.92 3.61
N ILE A 367 -8.84 16.23 3.79
CA ILE A 367 -9.59 17.05 4.74
C ILE A 367 -11.06 17.20 4.31
N SER A 368 -11.32 17.34 3.00
CA SER A 368 -12.67 17.41 2.45
C SER A 368 -13.43 16.10 2.63
N GLU A 369 -12.80 14.97 2.30
CA GLU A 369 -13.35 13.62 2.49
C GLU A 369 -13.64 13.36 3.97
N SER A 370 -12.71 13.69 4.86
CA SER A 370 -12.89 13.58 6.32
C SER A 370 -14.08 14.42 6.81
N ARG A 371 -14.25 15.64 6.28
CA ARG A 371 -15.42 16.48 6.61
C ARG A 371 -16.73 15.82 6.20
N ILE A 372 -16.79 15.25 5.00
CA ILE A 372 -17.98 14.54 4.50
C ILE A 372 -18.30 13.35 5.41
N THR A 373 -17.28 12.56 5.79
CA THR A 373 -17.43 11.44 6.72
C THR A 373 -17.99 11.89 8.08
N LEU A 374 -17.45 12.94 8.68
CA LEU A 374 -17.97 13.48 9.95
C LEU A 374 -19.40 14.01 9.83
N GLN A 375 -19.73 14.62 8.69
CA GLN A 375 -21.07 15.15 8.47
C GLN A 375 -22.12 14.03 8.42
N ALA A 376 -21.78 12.90 7.78
CA ALA A 376 -22.64 11.72 7.70
C ALA A 376 -22.72 10.94 9.02
N ALA A 377 -21.72 11.03 9.90
CA ALA A 377 -21.65 10.26 11.14
C ALA A 377 -22.64 10.75 12.22
N ALA A 378 -23.25 9.78 12.92
CA ALA A 378 -24.16 10.00 14.04
C ALA A 378 -23.39 10.23 15.36
N LEU A 379 -22.68 11.36 15.45
CA LEU A 379 -21.85 11.72 16.60
C LEU A 379 -22.57 12.60 17.62
N GLN A 380 -22.09 12.59 18.87
CA GLN A 380 -22.50 13.61 19.84
C GLN A 380 -22.15 15.01 19.32
N PRO A 381 -23.04 16.02 19.45
CA PRO A 381 -22.83 17.35 18.87
C PRO A 381 -21.51 18.01 19.26
N ASP A 382 -21.12 17.88 20.53
CA ASP A 382 -19.87 18.46 21.03
C ASP A 382 -18.64 17.79 20.40
N LEU A 383 -18.64 16.46 20.30
CA LEU A 383 -17.56 15.71 19.64
C LEU A 383 -17.45 16.07 18.16
N LYS A 384 -18.59 16.19 17.46
CA LYS A 384 -18.62 16.59 16.05
C LYS A 384 -18.03 17.98 15.84
N ASN A 385 -18.40 18.94 16.70
CA ASN A 385 -17.87 20.29 16.66
C ASN A 385 -16.36 20.34 16.93
N GLU A 386 -15.86 19.60 17.93
CA GLU A 386 -14.42 19.54 18.22
C GLU A 386 -13.63 18.88 17.06
N MET A 387 -14.19 17.85 16.40
CA MET A 387 -13.60 17.24 15.21
C MET A 387 -13.57 18.17 13.99
N GLU A 388 -14.63 18.97 13.77
CA GLU A 388 -14.65 19.96 12.67
C GLU A 388 -13.63 21.09 12.89
N GLN A 389 -13.46 21.51 14.15
CA GLN A 389 -12.40 22.46 14.51
C GLN A 389 -11.02 21.84 14.31
N LEU A 390 -10.84 20.56 14.66
CA LEU A 390 -9.58 19.84 14.43
C LEU A 390 -9.24 19.76 12.94
N LEU A 391 -10.20 19.43 12.06
CA LEU A 391 -9.98 19.46 10.60
C LEU A 391 -9.48 20.81 10.11
N THR A 392 -10.02 21.90 10.65
CA THR A 392 -9.65 23.26 10.28
C THR A 392 -8.24 23.59 10.80
N ALA A 393 -7.94 23.27 12.05
CA ALA A 393 -6.62 23.49 12.65
C ALA A 393 -5.54 22.68 11.94
N VAL A 394 -5.82 21.42 11.58
CA VAL A 394 -4.88 20.58 10.82
C VAL A 394 -4.65 21.12 9.42
N LYS A 395 -5.67 21.69 8.76
CA LYS A 395 -5.50 22.37 7.47
C LYS A 395 -4.51 23.52 7.57
N GLU A 396 -4.60 24.34 8.60
CA GLU A 396 -3.69 25.48 8.82
C GLU A 396 -2.28 25.00 9.19
N MET A 397 -2.20 24.00 10.08
CA MET A 397 -0.95 23.38 10.51
C MET A 397 -0.18 22.76 9.34
N SER A 398 -0.87 22.04 8.45
CA SER A 398 -0.25 21.35 7.30
C SER A 398 0.43 22.29 6.31
N GLN A 399 0.04 23.57 6.26
CA GLN A 399 0.67 24.58 5.40
C GLN A 399 2.06 25.01 5.90
N GLN A 400 2.38 24.74 7.17
CA GLN A 400 3.65 25.09 7.80
C GLN A 400 4.58 23.88 7.95
N LEU A 401 4.09 22.68 7.63
CA LEU A 401 4.84 21.44 7.71
C LEU A 401 5.64 21.19 6.43
N SER A 402 6.64 20.30 6.54
CA SER A 402 7.27 19.73 5.34
C SER A 402 6.22 18.95 4.53
N PRO A 403 6.38 18.80 3.20
CA PRO A 403 5.43 18.06 2.38
C PRO A 403 5.14 16.64 2.89
N ASP A 404 6.17 15.94 3.38
CA ASP A 404 6.05 14.57 3.88
C ASP A 404 5.30 14.53 5.22
N ASP A 405 5.60 15.44 6.14
CA ASP A 405 4.90 15.56 7.42
C ASP A 405 3.44 15.98 7.23
N ALA A 406 3.17 16.87 6.27
CA ALA A 406 1.83 17.32 5.94
C ALA A 406 0.96 16.18 5.39
N VAL A 407 1.53 15.29 4.57
CA VAL A 407 0.85 14.06 4.11
C VAL A 407 0.62 13.09 5.27
N ALA A 408 1.61 12.89 6.14
CA ALA A 408 1.47 12.03 7.31
C ALA A 408 0.37 12.53 8.27
N VAL A 409 0.31 13.84 8.52
CA VAL A 409 -0.74 14.48 9.31
C VAL A 409 -2.13 14.29 8.67
N ALA A 410 -2.24 14.43 7.35
CA ALA A 410 -3.51 14.20 6.66
C ALA A 410 -3.98 12.75 6.79
N ALA A 411 -3.06 11.77 6.68
CA ALA A 411 -3.38 10.36 6.86
C ALA A 411 -3.80 10.02 8.30
N GLU A 412 -3.14 10.59 9.31
CA GLU A 412 -3.52 10.43 10.72
C GLU A 412 -4.89 11.04 11.02
N LEU A 413 -5.18 12.20 10.40
CA LEU A 413 -6.48 12.87 10.52
C LEU A 413 -7.61 12.05 9.86
N GLU A 414 -7.35 11.46 8.70
CA GLU A 414 -8.29 10.57 8.01
C GLU A 414 -8.58 9.33 8.85
N GLN A 415 -7.54 8.67 9.36
CA GLN A 415 -7.69 7.51 10.22
C GLN A 415 -8.48 7.84 11.50
N LEU A 416 -8.15 8.96 12.16
CA LEU A 416 -8.89 9.44 13.32
C LEU A 416 -10.37 9.66 12.99
N THR A 417 -10.64 10.33 11.87
CA THR A 417 -12.00 10.66 11.44
C THR A 417 -12.82 9.40 11.19
N ASN A 418 -12.26 8.43 10.47
CA ASN A 418 -12.92 7.15 10.19
C ASN A 418 -13.18 6.35 11.47
N GLU A 419 -12.24 6.37 12.42
CA GLU A 419 -12.41 5.67 13.69
C GLU A 419 -13.49 6.32 14.57
N VAL A 420 -13.46 7.65 14.69
CA VAL A 420 -14.45 8.42 15.46
C VAL A 420 -15.84 8.28 14.85
N ALA A 421 -15.94 8.28 13.52
CA ALA A 421 -17.19 8.14 12.78
C ALA A 421 -17.78 6.71 12.78
N SER A 422 -17.03 5.71 13.25
CA SER A 422 -17.49 4.32 13.26
C SER A 422 -18.55 4.06 14.34
N ASP A 423 -19.39 3.04 14.14
CA ASP A 423 -20.39 2.62 15.13
C ASP A 423 -19.78 2.12 16.45
N GLN A 424 -18.54 1.64 16.40
CA GLN A 424 -17.79 1.13 17.56
C GLN A 424 -16.36 1.67 17.55
N PRO A 425 -16.18 2.96 17.91
CA PRO A 425 -14.85 3.57 17.93
C PRO A 425 -13.95 2.84 18.91
N ARG A 426 -12.75 2.46 18.48
CA ARG A 426 -11.74 1.80 19.31
C ARG A 426 -10.92 2.88 20.03
N PRO A 427 -11.06 3.06 21.37
CA PRO A 427 -10.40 4.16 22.08
C PRO A 427 -8.87 4.14 21.94
N GLY A 428 -8.28 2.95 21.81
CA GLY A 428 -6.84 2.79 21.61
C GLY A 428 -6.32 3.41 20.30
N ILE A 429 -7.09 3.31 19.21
CA ILE A 429 -6.71 3.88 17.91
C ILE A 429 -6.95 5.38 17.92
N VAL A 430 -8.09 5.83 18.43
CA VAL A 430 -8.40 7.26 18.59
C VAL A 430 -7.28 7.96 19.37
N ARG A 431 -6.91 7.45 20.55
CA ARG A 431 -5.81 8.02 21.36
C ARG A 431 -4.43 7.88 20.71
N LYS A 432 -4.23 6.94 19.80
CA LYS A 432 -2.99 6.85 19.02
C LYS A 432 -2.91 7.99 18.02
N CYS A 433 -3.94 8.16 17.19
CA CYS A 433 -3.98 9.21 16.17
C CYS A 433 -3.92 10.60 16.80
N LEU A 434 -4.65 10.84 17.90
CA LEU A 434 -4.59 12.11 18.63
C LEU A 434 -3.19 12.43 19.15
N ARG A 435 -2.47 11.44 19.72
CA ARG A 435 -1.07 11.62 20.13
C ARG A 435 -0.13 11.88 18.96
N SER A 436 -0.39 11.26 17.81
CA SER A 436 0.38 11.50 16.57
C SER A 436 0.19 12.96 16.12
N LEU A 437 -1.06 13.42 16.05
CA LEU A 437 -1.40 14.81 15.71
C LEU A 437 -0.84 15.82 16.71
N GLU A 438 -0.83 15.52 18.02
CA GLU A 438 -0.17 16.34 19.03
C GLU A 438 1.35 16.42 18.81
N GLN A 439 2.00 15.34 18.40
CA GLN A 439 3.44 15.33 18.11
C GLN A 439 3.74 16.24 16.92
N PHE A 440 2.95 16.18 15.86
CA PHE A 440 3.06 17.12 14.74
C PHE A 440 2.74 18.56 15.16
N GLY A 441 1.73 18.79 16.00
CA GLY A 441 1.45 20.13 16.55
C GLY A 441 2.67 20.73 17.27
N LYS A 442 3.42 19.91 18.01
CA LYS A 442 4.64 20.37 18.71
C LYS A 442 5.77 20.78 17.77
N THR A 443 5.78 20.35 16.51
CA THR A 443 6.84 20.73 15.56
C THR A 443 6.64 22.11 14.94
N VAL A 444 5.41 22.65 14.97
CA VAL A 444 5.03 23.90 14.28
C VAL A 444 4.51 25.01 15.22
N ALA A 445 5.20 25.19 16.35
CA ALA A 445 5.07 26.30 17.29
C ALA A 445 3.61 26.76 17.52
N ASP A 446 3.32 28.05 17.34
CA ASP A 446 2.02 28.66 17.66
C ASP A 446 0.86 28.09 16.81
N VAL A 447 1.14 27.62 15.58
CA VAL A 447 0.12 27.09 14.66
C VAL A 447 -0.33 25.68 15.08
N GLY A 448 0.51 24.95 15.81
CA GLY A 448 0.18 23.61 16.31
C GLY A 448 -0.59 23.59 17.63
N VAL A 449 -0.66 24.71 18.37
CA VAL A 449 -1.34 24.80 19.67
C VAL A 449 -2.83 24.41 19.57
N PRO A 450 -3.62 24.91 18.60
CA PRO A 450 -5.02 24.52 18.47
C PRO A 450 -5.20 23.01 18.25
N VAL A 451 -4.30 22.37 17.48
CA VAL A 451 -4.34 20.91 17.25
C VAL A 451 -4.12 20.15 18.55
N ILE A 452 -3.18 20.58 19.40
CA ILE A 452 -2.89 19.94 20.70
C ILE A 452 -4.08 20.08 21.66
N ASP A 453 -4.67 21.28 21.75
CA ASP A 453 -5.81 21.54 22.63
C ASP A 453 -7.04 20.73 22.21
N LEU A 454 -7.33 20.72 20.91
CA LEU A 454 -8.44 19.94 20.34
C LEU A 454 -8.21 18.44 20.52
N ALA A 455 -6.98 17.96 20.33
CA ALA A 455 -6.66 16.56 20.52
C ALA A 455 -6.93 16.11 21.97
N THR A 456 -6.56 16.95 22.93
CA THR A 456 -6.82 16.72 24.36
C THR A 456 -8.32 16.66 24.66
N LYS A 457 -9.10 17.59 24.10
CA LYS A 457 -10.55 17.61 24.30
C LYS A 457 -11.25 16.40 23.69
N ILE A 458 -10.88 16.03 22.46
CA ILE A 458 -11.45 14.86 21.77
C ILE A 458 -11.10 13.58 22.52
N ALA A 459 -9.88 13.47 23.06
CA ALA A 459 -9.49 12.32 23.88
C ALA A 459 -10.38 12.14 25.12
N ALA A 460 -10.99 13.20 25.65
CA ALA A 460 -11.87 13.11 26.82
C ALA A 460 -13.21 12.41 26.54
N PHE A 461 -13.59 12.24 25.27
CA PHE A 461 -14.78 11.48 24.88
C PHE A 461 -14.57 9.95 24.84
N PHE A 462 -13.32 9.49 24.93
CA PHE A 462 -12.92 8.08 24.74
C PHE A 462 -11.99 7.57 25.82
#